data_AF-A0A952JHK3-F1
#
_entry.id   AF-A0A952JHK3-F1
#
_cell.length_a   1.000
_cell.length_b   1.000
_cell.length_c   1.000
_cell.angle_alpha   90.00
_cell.angle_beta   90.00
_cell.angle_gamma   90.00
#
_symmetry.space_group_name_H-M   'P 1'
#
loop_
_entity.id
_entity.type
_entity.pdbx_description
1 polymer ?
#
loop_
_entity_poly.entity_id
_entity_poly.type
_entity_poly.pdbx_seq_one_letter_code
_entity_poly.pdbx_strand_id
1 'polypeptide(L)'
;MDSFRLNLEQTIIGACLLENGYSRVAGVLFARNFSQTEYYDHRIIFQAIERLYPTRPVDLITVAHEVNKSGYGYYLAGCASKVCSSENLRSHAFILLQLSMRDALIQVLDKARAMHISNTTHAAIQEVIDECLDSGNDIFELYLKVQSYLEFIGAEEFLLTDIRKLKDSIDRKINTIKAQAHIECLFNNLSSLSNQVPDVTTKLVLDRLTTLTKGVLVKGNVSPAVLDSLNRIEL
;
A
#
# COMPACT_ATOMS: atom_id res chain seq x y z
N MET A 1 3.68 20.86 2.83
CA MET A 1 3.67 19.38 2.64
C MET A 1 5.07 18.88 2.99
N ASP A 2 5.19 17.83 3.79
CA ASP A 2 6.48 17.33 4.29
C ASP A 2 7.39 16.83 3.15
N SER A 3 8.65 17.30 3.15
CA SER A 3 9.69 16.91 2.18
C SER A 3 9.94 15.41 2.20
N PHE A 4 9.86 14.77 3.38
CA PHE A 4 10.04 13.33 3.51
C PHE A 4 8.99 12.54 2.72
N ARG A 5 7.70 12.89 2.90
CA ARG A 5 6.60 12.24 2.19
C ARG A 5 6.71 12.39 0.68
N LEU A 6 7.09 13.58 0.21
CA LEU A 6 7.25 13.83 -1.23
C LEU A 6 8.32 12.91 -1.83
N ASN A 7 9.48 12.79 -1.17
CA ASN A 7 10.55 11.91 -1.59
C ASN A 7 10.09 10.44 -1.57
N LEU A 8 9.38 10.02 -0.53
CA LEU A 8 8.83 8.68 -0.41
C LEU A 8 7.88 8.33 -1.55
N GLU A 9 6.93 9.22 -1.87
CA GLU A 9 5.98 9.03 -2.96
C GLU A 9 6.70 8.95 -4.32
N GLN A 10 7.68 9.83 -4.58
CA GLN A 10 8.49 9.81 -5.79
C GLN A 10 9.31 8.52 -5.94
N THR A 11 9.93 8.04 -4.86
CA THR A 11 10.69 6.79 -4.85
C THR A 11 9.78 5.59 -5.12
N ILE A 12 8.58 5.54 -4.52
CA ILE A 12 7.61 4.47 -4.76
C ILE A 12 7.13 4.48 -6.22
N ILE A 13 6.76 5.66 -6.75
CA ILE A 13 6.35 5.80 -8.15
C ILE A 13 7.48 5.35 -9.07
N GLY A 14 8.70 5.87 -8.87
CA GLY A 14 9.85 5.49 -9.67
C GLY A 14 10.12 3.99 -9.67
N ALA A 15 10.04 3.36 -8.51
CA ALA A 15 10.22 1.92 -8.39
C ALA A 15 9.08 1.13 -9.06
N CYS A 16 7.84 1.64 -9.07
CA CYS A 16 6.71 1.01 -9.76
C CYS A 16 6.85 1.03 -11.29
N LEU A 17 7.55 2.03 -11.85
CA LEU A 17 7.81 2.17 -13.28
C LEU A 17 8.95 1.28 -13.79
N LEU A 18 9.72 0.68 -12.88
CA LEU A 18 10.77 -0.28 -13.19
C LEU A 18 10.26 -1.72 -13.09
N GLU A 19 11.02 -2.67 -13.65
CA GLU A 19 10.59 -4.04 -13.89
C GLU A 19 9.90 -4.70 -12.70
N ASN A 20 8.61 -5.03 -12.88
CA ASN A 20 7.72 -5.71 -11.92
C ASN A 20 7.52 -5.00 -10.58
N GLY A 21 7.90 -3.73 -10.42
CA GLY A 21 7.79 -2.99 -9.16
C GLY A 21 6.37 -2.90 -8.61
N TYR A 22 5.40 -2.60 -9.47
CA TYR A 22 4.00 -2.44 -9.06
C TYR A 22 3.40 -3.71 -8.42
N SER A 23 3.76 -4.90 -8.92
CA SER A 23 3.26 -6.17 -8.38
C SER A 23 3.58 -6.37 -6.88
N ARG A 24 4.64 -5.73 -6.38
CA ARG A 24 5.08 -5.82 -4.98
C ARG A 24 4.27 -4.92 -4.04
N VAL A 25 3.63 -3.88 -4.58
CA VAL A 25 2.82 -2.90 -3.83
C VAL A 25 1.32 -3.03 -4.11
N ALA A 26 0.94 -3.80 -5.13
CA ALA A 26 -0.44 -4.08 -5.48
C ALA A 26 -1.22 -4.63 -4.27
N GLY A 27 -2.38 -4.04 -3.99
CA GLY A 27 -3.23 -4.38 -2.85
C GLY A 27 -2.85 -3.69 -1.52
N VAL A 28 -1.64 -3.13 -1.41
CA VAL A 28 -1.20 -2.36 -0.24
C VAL A 28 -1.57 -0.88 -0.43
N LEU A 29 -1.10 -0.30 -1.53
CA LEU A 29 -1.31 1.10 -1.89
C LEU A 29 -2.38 1.23 -2.97
N PHE A 30 -3.11 2.33 -2.88
CA PHE A 30 -4.10 2.77 -3.86
C PHE A 30 -3.88 4.23 -4.21
N ALA A 31 -4.45 4.70 -5.31
CA ALA A 31 -4.37 6.10 -5.73
C ALA A 31 -4.71 7.10 -4.60
N ARG A 32 -5.69 6.76 -3.74
CA ARG A 32 -6.09 7.59 -2.58
C ARG A 32 -5.02 7.76 -1.49
N ASN A 33 -3.99 6.91 -1.46
CA ASN A 33 -2.93 6.99 -0.47
C ASN A 33 -1.87 8.05 -0.81
N PHE A 34 -1.83 8.47 -2.07
CA PHE A 34 -0.91 9.48 -2.57
C PHE A 34 -1.48 10.88 -2.42
N SER A 35 -0.59 11.86 -2.47
CA SER A 35 -0.96 13.26 -2.27
C SER A 35 -0.95 14.04 -3.57
N GLN A 36 -1.57 15.21 -3.53
CA GLN A 36 -1.38 16.22 -4.56
C GLN A 36 -0.32 17.22 -4.10
N THR A 37 0.64 17.50 -4.98
CA THR A 37 1.63 18.58 -4.80
C THR A 37 1.21 19.81 -5.60
N GLU A 38 1.92 20.92 -5.43
CA GLU A 38 1.69 22.15 -6.20
C GLU A 38 1.79 21.93 -7.72
N TYR A 39 2.67 21.04 -8.17
CA TYR A 39 2.98 20.85 -9.60
C TYR A 39 2.46 19.53 -10.17
N TYR A 40 2.37 18.48 -9.36
CA TYR A 40 2.02 17.13 -9.79
C TYR A 40 1.01 16.46 -8.85
N ASP A 41 0.03 15.79 -9.43
CA ASP A 41 -0.91 14.96 -8.68
C ASP A 41 -0.49 13.48 -8.77
N HIS A 42 0.11 12.98 -7.69
CA HIS A 42 0.55 11.58 -7.63
C HIS A 42 -0.60 10.60 -7.62
N ARG A 43 -1.81 11.04 -7.24
CA ARG A 43 -3.01 10.20 -7.27
C ARG A 43 -3.36 9.85 -8.71
N ILE A 44 -3.24 10.81 -9.63
CA ILE A 44 -3.51 10.59 -11.06
C ILE A 44 -2.48 9.62 -11.66
N ILE A 45 -1.21 9.77 -11.28
CA ILE A 45 -0.13 8.87 -11.73
C ILE A 45 -0.41 7.45 -11.27
N PHE A 46 -0.70 7.26 -9.97
CA PHE A 46 -0.92 5.93 -9.43
C PHE A 46 -2.24 5.33 -9.92
N GLN A 47 -3.26 6.15 -10.19
CA GLN A 47 -4.50 5.70 -10.82
C GLN A 47 -4.27 5.20 -12.26
N ALA A 48 -3.39 5.84 -13.03
CA ALA A 48 -2.99 5.34 -14.35
C ALA A 48 -2.29 3.99 -14.23
N ILE A 49 -1.37 3.84 -13.27
CA ILE A 49 -0.69 2.57 -12.98
C ILE A 49 -1.69 1.46 -12.63
N GLU A 50 -2.66 1.75 -11.74
CA GLU A 50 -3.72 0.81 -11.36
C GLU A 50 -4.56 0.33 -12.56
N ARG A 51 -4.86 1.21 -13.52
CA ARG A 51 -5.64 0.87 -14.72
C ARG A 51 -4.86 0.00 -15.70
N LEU A 52 -3.56 0.24 -15.83
CA LEU A 52 -2.72 -0.52 -16.73
C LEU A 52 -2.57 -1.96 -16.22
N TYR A 53 -2.43 -2.17 -14.91
CA TYR A 53 -2.31 -3.51 -14.35
C TYR A 53 -3.66 -4.25 -14.25
N PRO A 54 -3.77 -5.54 -14.61
CA PRO A 54 -2.74 -6.45 -15.15
C PRO A 54 -2.71 -6.51 -16.69
N THR A 55 -3.47 -5.65 -17.38
CA THR A 55 -3.73 -5.76 -18.83
C THR A 55 -2.60 -5.26 -19.73
N ARG A 56 -1.80 -4.31 -19.25
CA ARG A 56 -0.72 -3.63 -19.96
C ARG A 56 0.52 -3.52 -19.07
N PRO A 57 1.72 -3.44 -19.66
CA PRO A 57 2.93 -3.22 -18.89
C PRO A 57 2.86 -1.89 -18.13
N VAL A 58 3.31 -1.92 -16.88
CA VAL A 58 3.50 -0.72 -16.07
C VAL A 58 4.95 -0.29 -16.24
N ASP A 59 5.18 0.62 -17.20
CA ASP A 59 6.48 1.20 -17.49
C ASP A 59 6.36 2.72 -17.70
N LEU A 60 7.51 3.41 -17.70
CA LEU A 60 7.58 4.86 -17.84
C LEU A 60 6.79 5.40 -19.05
N ILE A 61 6.94 4.77 -20.22
CA ILE A 61 6.35 5.27 -21.47
C ILE A 61 4.84 5.02 -21.45
N THR A 62 4.42 3.81 -21.06
CA THR A 62 3.00 3.44 -21.02
C THR A 62 2.23 4.27 -19.99
N VAL A 63 2.81 4.50 -18.80
CA VAL A 63 2.19 5.35 -17.77
C VAL A 63 2.16 6.82 -18.19
N ALA A 64 3.23 7.33 -18.79
CA ALA A 64 3.24 8.71 -19.30
C ALA A 64 2.16 8.93 -20.38
N HIS A 65 1.94 7.93 -21.25
CA HIS A 65 0.86 7.95 -22.24
C HIS A 65 -0.53 7.93 -21.59
N GLU A 66 -0.74 7.06 -20.59
CA GLU A 66 -2.03 6.93 -19.89
C GLU A 66 -2.41 8.19 -19.10
N VAL A 67 -1.43 8.85 -18.45
CA VAL A 67 -1.69 10.10 -17.71
C VAL A 67 -2.07 11.25 -18.64
N ASN A 68 -1.57 11.24 -19.89
CA ASN A 68 -1.91 12.19 -20.95
C ASN A 68 -1.88 13.68 -20.51
N LYS A 69 -0.85 14.07 -19.75
CA LYS A 69 -0.62 15.46 -19.30
C LYS A 69 0.80 15.90 -19.61
N SER A 70 0.92 17.10 -20.19
CA SER A 70 2.22 17.72 -20.48
C SER A 70 3.06 17.87 -19.21
N GLY A 71 4.36 17.59 -19.31
CA GLY A 71 5.32 17.70 -18.19
C GLY A 71 5.42 16.47 -17.27
N TYR A 72 4.41 15.60 -17.25
CA TYR A 72 4.44 14.39 -16.41
C TYR A 72 5.48 13.37 -16.87
N GLY A 73 5.76 13.26 -18.18
CA GLY A 73 6.80 12.35 -18.68
C GLY A 73 8.20 12.65 -18.15
N TYR A 74 8.60 13.93 -18.14
CA TYR A 74 9.89 14.35 -17.55
C TYR A 74 9.93 14.11 -16.05
N TYR A 75 8.82 14.38 -15.35
CA TYR A 75 8.70 14.14 -13.93
C TYR A 75 8.83 12.65 -13.55
N LEU A 76 8.15 11.77 -14.28
CA LEU A 76 8.21 10.32 -14.08
C LEU A 76 9.62 9.78 -14.34
N ALA A 77 10.32 10.31 -15.35
CA ALA A 77 11.72 9.97 -15.59
C ALA A 77 12.61 10.39 -14.41
N GLY A 78 12.38 11.58 -13.84
CA GLY A 78 13.04 12.04 -12.61
C GLY A 78 12.69 11.22 -11.37
N CYS A 79 11.51 10.59 -11.31
CA CYS A 79 11.16 9.66 -10.24
C CYS A 79 11.88 8.31 -10.41
N ALA A 80 11.95 7.80 -11.64
CA ALA A 80 12.62 6.53 -11.96
C ALA A 80 14.13 6.55 -11.68
N SER A 81 14.78 7.73 -11.69
CA SER A 81 16.20 7.87 -11.35
C SER A 81 16.48 7.92 -9.83
N LYS A 82 15.47 8.19 -8.99
CA LYS A 82 15.60 8.29 -7.52
C LYS A 82 15.49 6.95 -6.79
N VAL A 83 15.58 5.84 -7.50
CA VAL A 83 15.16 4.52 -7.00
C VAL A 83 16.15 3.96 -5.96
N CYS A 84 15.62 3.62 -4.79
CA CYS A 84 16.24 2.71 -3.83
C CYS A 84 16.05 1.25 -4.26
N SER A 85 16.88 0.33 -3.74
CA SER A 85 16.79 -1.10 -4.05
C SER A 85 15.35 -1.62 -4.00
N SER A 86 15.00 -2.46 -4.97
CA SER A 86 13.65 -3.01 -5.14
C SER A 86 13.14 -3.77 -3.91
N GLU A 87 14.06 -4.22 -3.04
CA GLU A 87 13.81 -4.90 -1.77
C GLU A 87 13.18 -3.99 -0.70
N ASN A 88 13.45 -2.67 -0.74
CA ASN A 88 12.89 -1.72 0.22
C ASN A 88 11.53 -1.14 -0.21
N LEU A 89 11.08 -1.41 -1.45
CA LEU A 89 9.84 -0.85 -1.99
C LEU A 89 8.63 -1.17 -1.11
N ARG A 90 8.54 -2.38 -0.56
CA ARG A 90 7.42 -2.76 0.32
C ARG A 90 7.46 -2.00 1.64
N SER A 91 8.63 -1.87 2.26
CA SER A 91 8.80 -1.10 3.50
C SER A 91 8.41 0.36 3.29
N HIS A 92 8.83 0.96 2.18
CA HIS A 92 8.42 2.32 1.79
C HIS A 92 6.91 2.43 1.56
N ALA A 93 6.29 1.46 0.88
CA ALA A 93 4.85 1.43 0.68
C ALA A 93 4.07 1.35 2.00
N PHE A 94 4.59 0.63 2.99
CA PHE A 94 3.99 0.55 4.31
C PHE A 94 4.04 1.88 5.06
N ILE A 95 5.19 2.58 5.01
CA ILE A 95 5.35 3.91 5.61
C ILE A 95 4.35 4.89 4.97
N LEU A 96 4.22 4.89 3.63
CA LEU A 96 3.27 5.75 2.94
C LEU A 96 1.82 5.43 3.33
N LEU A 97 1.49 4.14 3.47
CA LEU A 97 0.18 3.71 3.92
C LEU A 97 -0.13 4.26 5.32
N GLN A 98 0.80 4.15 6.26
CA GLN A 98 0.66 4.71 7.60
C GLN A 98 0.47 6.23 7.58
N LEU A 99 1.24 6.96 6.77
CA LEU A 99 1.06 8.42 6.61
C LEU A 99 -0.33 8.77 6.09
N SER A 100 -0.81 8.05 5.07
CA SER A 100 -2.16 8.29 4.53
C SER A 100 -3.28 7.96 5.54
N MET A 101 -3.04 7.03 6.47
CA MET A 101 -3.97 6.72 7.56
C MET A 101 -4.00 7.83 8.60
N ARG A 102 -2.83 8.42 8.93
CA ARG A 102 -2.77 9.61 9.79
C ARG A 102 -3.54 10.77 9.19
N ASP A 103 -3.40 11.04 7.89
CA ASP A 103 -4.21 12.08 7.23
C ASP A 103 -5.71 11.80 7.34
N ALA A 104 -6.12 10.54 7.24
CA ALA A 104 -7.54 10.17 7.36
C ALA A 104 -8.06 10.43 8.77
N LEU A 105 -7.26 10.16 9.81
CA LEU A 105 -7.60 10.50 11.20
C LEU A 105 -7.71 12.02 11.38
N ILE A 106 -6.74 12.79 10.87
CA ILE A 106 -6.75 14.25 10.93
C ILE A 106 -7.99 14.80 10.21
N GLN A 107 -8.36 14.27 9.04
CA GLN A 107 -9.56 14.66 8.33
C GLN A 107 -10.84 14.41 9.14
N VAL A 108 -10.92 13.31 9.90
CA VAL A 108 -12.07 13.05 10.78
C VAL A 108 -12.08 14.03 11.95
N LEU A 109 -10.93 14.30 12.57
CA LEU A 109 -10.80 15.29 13.64
C LEU A 109 -11.17 16.70 13.15
N ASP A 110 -10.75 17.08 11.95
CA ASP A 110 -11.11 18.36 11.33
C ASP A 110 -12.61 18.48 11.07
N LYS A 111 -13.25 17.41 10.60
CA LYS A 111 -14.72 17.37 10.47
C LYS A 111 -15.40 17.52 11.83
N ALA A 112 -14.94 16.81 12.85
CA ALA A 112 -15.46 16.92 14.21
C ALA A 112 -15.31 18.36 14.71
N ARG A 113 -14.14 18.97 14.51
CA ARG A 113 -13.87 20.38 14.88
C ARG A 113 -14.86 21.34 14.24
N ALA A 114 -15.12 21.17 12.94
CA ALA A 114 -16.07 22.02 12.22
C ALA A 114 -17.53 21.87 12.69
N MET A 115 -17.90 20.73 13.29
CA MET A 115 -19.25 20.49 13.82
C MET A 115 -19.46 21.10 15.21
N HIS A 116 -18.41 21.29 15.99
CA HIS A 116 -18.51 21.90 17.31
C HIS A 116 -18.41 23.41 17.23
N ILE A 117 -19.16 24.13 18.09
CA ILE A 117 -19.12 25.60 18.18
C ILE A 117 -18.17 26.05 19.30
N SER A 118 -17.89 25.19 20.29
CA SER A 118 -17.14 25.57 21.49
C SER A 118 -15.64 25.67 21.25
N ASN A 119 -15.05 26.82 21.57
CA ASN A 119 -13.60 27.07 21.46
C ASN A 119 -12.76 26.13 22.36
N THR A 120 -13.31 25.66 23.49
CA THR A 120 -12.61 24.69 24.36
C THR A 120 -12.46 23.33 23.69
N THR A 121 -13.49 22.89 22.96
CA THR A 121 -13.48 21.63 22.19
C THR A 121 -12.53 21.73 21.01
N HIS A 122 -12.45 22.90 20.36
CA HIS A 122 -11.48 23.14 19.29
C HIS A 122 -10.03 23.02 19.76
N ALA A 123 -9.69 23.60 20.92
CA ALA A 123 -8.35 23.52 21.49
C ALA A 123 -7.94 22.08 21.81
N ALA A 124 -8.86 21.31 22.41
CA ALA A 124 -8.60 19.90 22.71
C ALA A 124 -8.56 19.02 21.45
N ILE A 125 -9.37 19.29 20.41
CA ILE A 125 -9.23 18.60 19.12
C ILE A 125 -7.87 18.94 18.48
N GLN A 126 -7.42 20.20 18.57
CA GLN A 126 -6.12 20.61 18.03
C GLN A 126 -4.96 19.87 18.70
N GLU A 127 -5.00 19.68 20.01
CA GLU A 127 -4.00 18.89 20.73
C GLU A 127 -3.91 17.44 20.19
N VAL A 128 -5.06 16.79 19.96
CA VAL A 128 -5.10 15.44 19.37
C VAL A 128 -4.60 15.43 17.92
N ILE A 129 -4.85 16.49 17.15
CA ILE A 129 -4.31 16.64 15.78
C ILE A 129 -2.78 16.77 15.85
N ASP A 130 -2.24 17.57 16.76
CA ASP A 130 -0.80 17.78 16.92
C ASP A 130 -0.08 16.47 17.30
N GLU A 131 -0.70 15.65 18.14
CA GLU A 131 -0.20 14.30 18.44
C GLU A 131 -0.25 13.35 17.23
N CYS A 132 -1.25 13.49 16.34
CA CYS A 132 -1.34 12.72 15.11
C CYS A 132 -0.26 13.11 14.09
N LEU A 133 0.24 14.35 14.17
CA LEU A 133 1.36 14.83 13.35
C LEU A 133 2.71 14.30 13.85
N ASP A 134 2.80 13.86 15.10
CA ASP A 134 4.00 13.22 15.61
C ASP A 134 4.18 11.81 15.02
N SER A 135 5.21 11.67 14.20
CA SER A 135 5.58 10.43 13.54
C SER A 135 6.04 9.30 14.48
N GLY A 136 6.33 9.62 15.76
CA GLY A 136 6.76 8.64 16.77
C GLY A 136 5.62 7.76 17.33
N ASN A 137 4.37 8.19 17.19
CA ASN A 137 3.23 7.50 17.79
C ASN A 137 2.72 6.35 16.92
N ASP A 138 2.37 5.23 17.56
CA ASP A 138 1.77 4.08 16.89
C ASP A 138 0.37 4.44 16.35
N ILE A 139 0.08 4.04 15.11
CA ILE A 139 -1.17 4.38 14.43
C ILE A 139 -2.40 3.77 15.11
N PHE A 140 -2.27 2.61 15.76
CA PHE A 140 -3.36 1.98 16.50
C PHE A 140 -3.64 2.68 17.81
N GLU A 141 -2.59 3.10 18.52
CA GLU A 141 -2.75 3.89 19.74
C GLU A 141 -3.43 5.22 19.45
N LEU A 142 -3.00 5.91 18.38
CA LEU A 142 -3.66 7.13 17.90
C LEU A 142 -5.12 6.89 17.53
N TYR A 143 -5.40 5.81 16.79
CA TYR A 143 -6.77 5.44 16.43
C TYR A 143 -7.66 5.24 17.67
N LEU A 144 -7.19 4.49 18.68
CA LEU A 144 -7.95 4.22 19.90
C LEU A 144 -8.21 5.51 20.70
N LYS A 145 -7.22 6.41 20.73
CA LYS A 145 -7.34 7.71 21.38
C LYS A 145 -8.33 8.61 20.66
N VAL A 146 -8.27 8.70 19.33
CA VAL A 146 -9.22 9.47 18.52
C VAL A 146 -10.63 8.93 18.68
N GLN A 147 -10.80 7.61 18.69
CA GLN A 147 -12.11 6.98 18.90
C GLN A 147 -12.69 7.32 20.28
N SER A 148 -11.93 7.11 21.36
CA SER A 148 -12.40 7.37 22.72
C SER A 148 -12.75 8.85 22.93
N TYR A 149 -11.98 9.74 22.31
CA TYR A 149 -12.23 11.17 22.36
C TYR A 149 -13.50 11.59 21.61
N LEU A 150 -13.75 11.03 20.43
CA LEU A 150 -14.97 11.31 19.68
C LEU A 150 -16.22 10.74 20.36
N GLU A 151 -16.09 9.57 20.99
CA GLU A 151 -17.15 9.00 21.84
C GLU A 151 -17.42 9.90 23.05
N PHE A 152 -16.38 10.46 23.69
CA PHE A 152 -16.51 11.37 24.83
C PHE A 152 -17.21 12.69 24.47
N ILE A 153 -16.91 13.26 23.30
CA ILE A 153 -17.52 14.51 22.84
C ILE A 153 -18.97 14.29 22.37
N GLY A 154 -19.41 13.04 22.19
CA GLY A 154 -20.72 12.74 21.62
C GLY A 154 -20.79 13.08 20.13
N ALA A 155 -19.70 12.82 19.40
CA ALA A 155 -19.64 13.02 17.96
C ALA A 155 -20.75 12.21 17.25
N GLU A 156 -21.28 12.74 16.15
CA GLU A 156 -22.35 12.10 15.40
C GLU A 156 -21.97 10.68 14.95
N GLU A 157 -22.98 9.80 14.89
CA GLU A 157 -22.83 8.38 14.55
C GLU A 157 -22.13 8.16 13.19
N PHE A 158 -22.23 9.13 12.27
CA PHE A 158 -21.53 9.10 10.99
C PHE A 158 -20.00 9.13 11.14
N LEU A 159 -19.44 9.94 12.04
CA LEU A 159 -17.99 10.02 12.27
C LEU A 159 -17.45 8.74 12.92
N LEU A 160 -18.21 8.17 13.86
CA LEU A 160 -17.89 6.88 14.46
C LEU A 160 -17.91 5.75 13.41
N THR A 161 -18.80 5.83 12.44
CA THR A 161 -18.87 4.88 11.33
C THR A 161 -17.67 5.00 10.38
N ASP A 162 -17.24 6.23 10.06
CA ASP A 162 -16.05 6.47 9.22
C ASP A 162 -14.77 5.93 9.87
N ILE A 163 -14.62 6.12 11.19
CA ILE A 163 -13.50 5.59 11.97
C ILE A 163 -13.52 4.07 12.01
N ARG A 164 -14.68 3.45 12.27
CA ARG A 164 -14.81 1.98 12.24
C ARG A 164 -14.46 1.41 10.86
N LYS A 165 -14.93 2.04 9.78
CA LYS A 165 -14.56 1.64 8.41
C LYS A 165 -13.06 1.77 8.16
N LEU A 166 -12.43 2.81 8.70
CA LEU A 166 -10.98 3.00 8.61
C LEU A 166 -10.24 1.86 9.33
N LYS A 167 -10.65 1.52 10.56
CA LYS A 167 -10.12 0.37 11.32
C LYS A 167 -10.25 -0.94 10.55
N ASP A 168 -11.43 -1.24 10.04
CA ASP A 168 -11.66 -2.47 9.27
C ASP A 168 -10.83 -2.49 7.99
N SER A 169 -10.60 -1.32 7.37
CA SER A 169 -9.69 -1.21 6.23
C SER A 169 -8.22 -1.43 6.63
N ILE A 170 -7.80 -1.00 7.83
CA ILE A 170 -6.45 -1.20 8.35
C ILE A 170 -6.22 -2.68 8.65
N ASP A 171 -7.12 -3.30 9.42
CA ASP A 171 -7.03 -4.70 9.85
C ASP A 171 -6.99 -5.65 8.64
N ARG A 172 -7.83 -5.40 7.63
CA ARG A 172 -7.81 -6.18 6.37
C ARG A 172 -6.48 -6.04 5.64
N LYS A 173 -5.97 -4.81 5.46
CA LYS A 173 -4.70 -4.59 4.75
C LYS A 173 -3.53 -5.25 5.45
N ILE A 174 -3.48 -5.19 6.77
CA ILE A 174 -2.41 -5.82 7.54
C ILE A 174 -2.45 -7.34 7.45
N ASN A 175 -3.64 -7.93 7.51
CA ASN A 175 -3.78 -9.37 7.34
C ASN A 175 -3.37 -9.81 5.93
N THR A 176 -3.69 -9.04 4.88
CA THR A 176 -3.21 -9.29 3.52
C THR A 176 -1.69 -9.20 3.42
N ILE A 177 -1.07 -8.20 4.04
CA ILE A 177 0.39 -8.01 4.04
C ILE A 177 1.08 -9.17 4.79
N LYS A 178 0.57 -9.57 5.95
CA LYS A 178 1.09 -10.73 6.72
C LYS A 178 0.98 -12.01 5.90
N ALA A 179 -0.15 -12.24 5.23
CA ALA A 179 -0.33 -13.39 4.35
C ALA A 179 0.67 -13.38 3.20
N GLN A 180 0.88 -12.23 2.54
CA GLN A 180 1.87 -12.09 1.47
C GLN A 180 3.30 -12.35 1.96
N ALA A 181 3.68 -11.85 3.14
CA ALA A 181 4.99 -12.10 3.75
C ALA A 181 5.23 -13.59 4.07
N HIS A 182 4.20 -14.29 4.56
CA HIS A 182 4.27 -15.74 4.78
C HIS A 182 4.46 -16.51 3.47
N ILE A 183 3.76 -16.12 2.39
CA ILE A 183 3.90 -16.76 1.08
C ILE A 183 5.31 -16.51 0.51
N GLU A 184 5.89 -15.33 0.72
CA GLU A 184 7.28 -15.05 0.32
C GLU A 184 8.30 -15.87 1.11
N CYS A 185 8.10 -16.03 2.42
CA CYS A 185 8.94 -16.90 3.22
C CYS A 185 8.89 -18.36 2.71
N LEU A 186 7.68 -18.86 2.42
CA LEU A 186 7.50 -20.18 1.80
C LEU A 186 8.19 -20.27 0.44
N PHE A 187 8.07 -19.24 -0.40
CA PHE A 187 8.75 -19.18 -1.69
C PHE A 187 10.27 -19.25 -1.55
N ASN A 188 10.85 -18.50 -0.62
CA ASN A 188 12.29 -18.49 -0.37
C ASN A 188 12.77 -19.84 0.17
N ASN A 189 12.00 -20.48 1.06
CA ASN A 189 12.29 -21.82 1.57
C ASN A 189 12.18 -22.89 0.49
N LEU A 190 11.18 -22.81 -0.39
CA LEU A 190 11.03 -23.73 -1.52
C LEU A 190 12.16 -23.54 -2.54
N SER A 191 12.56 -22.29 -2.79
CA SER A 191 13.68 -21.99 -3.70
C SER A 191 15.02 -22.48 -3.15
N SER A 192 15.26 -22.36 -1.84
CA SER A 192 16.47 -22.88 -1.21
C SER A 192 16.50 -24.41 -1.19
N LEU A 193 15.36 -25.06 -0.93
CA LEU A 193 15.21 -26.52 -1.02
C LEU A 193 15.42 -27.03 -2.45
N SER A 194 14.88 -26.34 -3.47
CA SER A 194 15.08 -26.72 -4.89
C SER A 194 16.55 -26.70 -5.29
N ASN A 195 17.32 -25.75 -4.74
CA ASN A 195 18.76 -25.63 -4.99
C ASN A 195 19.60 -26.67 -4.24
N GLN A 196 19.12 -27.21 -3.12
CA GLN A 196 19.84 -28.21 -2.31
C GLN A 196 19.56 -29.65 -2.71
N VAL A 197 18.46 -29.92 -3.41
CA VAL A 197 18.06 -31.29 -3.78
C VAL A 197 18.70 -31.72 -5.11
N PRO A 198 19.48 -32.81 -5.13
CA PRO A 198 20.10 -33.34 -6.35
C PRO A 198 19.15 -34.20 -7.21
N ASP A 199 18.04 -34.70 -6.65
CA ASP A 199 17.07 -35.55 -7.35
C ASP A 199 16.18 -34.77 -8.33
N VAL A 200 16.15 -35.22 -9.59
CA VAL A 200 15.48 -34.53 -10.72
C VAL A 200 13.96 -34.48 -10.54
N THR A 201 13.36 -35.55 -10.03
CA THR A 201 11.91 -35.67 -9.82
C THR A 201 11.44 -34.73 -8.72
N THR A 202 12.15 -34.73 -7.60
CA THR A 202 11.87 -33.85 -6.45
C THR A 202 12.08 -32.38 -6.81
N LYS A 203 13.11 -32.07 -7.62
CA LYS A 203 13.38 -30.73 -8.14
C LYS A 203 12.27 -30.22 -9.08
N LEU A 204 11.72 -31.08 -9.94
CA LEU A 204 10.61 -30.72 -10.84
C LEU A 204 9.33 -30.36 -10.06
N VAL A 205 9.03 -31.10 -8.99
CA VAL A 205 7.88 -30.83 -8.10
C VAL A 205 8.11 -29.52 -7.34
N LEU A 206 9.32 -29.30 -6.82
CA LEU A 206 9.70 -28.05 -6.15
C LEU A 206 9.65 -26.84 -7.08
N ASP A 207 10.15 -26.95 -8.32
CA ASP A 207 10.08 -25.85 -9.31
C ASP A 207 8.63 -25.54 -9.71
N ARG A 208 7.77 -26.55 -9.82
CA ARG A 208 6.33 -26.35 -10.03
C ARG A 208 5.68 -25.66 -8.83
N LEU A 209 5.91 -26.11 -7.60
CA LEU A 209 5.42 -25.45 -6.39
C LEU A 209 5.95 -24.01 -6.23
N THR A 210 7.19 -23.77 -6.64
CA THR A 210 7.83 -22.44 -6.66
C THR A 210 7.16 -21.54 -7.70
N THR A 211 6.80 -22.08 -8.87
CA THR A 211 6.04 -21.35 -9.92
C THR A 211 4.62 -21.03 -9.46
N LEU A 212 3.97 -21.96 -8.75
CA LEU A 212 2.63 -21.78 -8.20
C LEU A 212 2.60 -20.74 -7.09
N THR A 213 3.54 -20.80 -6.14
CA THR A 213 3.67 -19.80 -5.07
C THR A 213 3.97 -18.41 -5.61
N LYS A 214 4.83 -18.28 -6.64
CA LYS A 214 5.01 -17.03 -7.40
C LYS A 214 3.71 -16.54 -8.03
N GLY A 215 2.92 -17.44 -8.62
CA GLY A 215 1.63 -17.13 -9.24
C GLY A 215 0.62 -16.56 -8.24
N VAL A 216 0.55 -17.12 -7.03
CA VAL A 216 -0.31 -16.64 -5.93
C VAL A 216 0.16 -15.26 -5.44
N LEU A 217 1.48 -15.06 -5.35
CA LEU A 217 2.09 -13.79 -4.96
C LEU A 217 1.75 -12.64 -5.90
N VAL A 218 1.79 -12.89 -7.22
CA VAL A 218 1.55 -11.88 -8.25
C VAL A 218 0.06 -11.59 -8.44
N LYS A 219 -0.81 -12.62 -8.37
CA LYS A 219 -2.25 -12.47 -8.68
C LYS A 219 -3.13 -12.20 -7.46
N GLY A 220 -2.62 -12.37 -6.24
CA GLY A 220 -3.39 -12.19 -5.00
C GLY A 220 -4.53 -13.18 -4.80
N ASN A 221 -4.66 -14.19 -5.67
CA ASN A 221 -5.66 -15.25 -5.57
C ASN A 221 -5.18 -16.51 -6.30
N VAL A 222 -5.57 -17.69 -5.80
CA VAL A 222 -5.26 -18.98 -6.46
C VAL A 222 -6.19 -19.11 -7.68
N SER A 223 -5.63 -19.04 -8.89
CA SER A 223 -6.40 -19.29 -10.12
C SER A 223 -7.02 -20.70 -10.08
N PRO A 224 -8.27 -20.91 -10.54
CA PRO A 224 -8.87 -22.24 -10.64
C PRO A 224 -8.01 -23.23 -11.45
N ALA A 225 -7.26 -22.71 -12.44
CA ALA A 225 -6.33 -23.51 -13.23
C ALA A 225 -5.14 -24.05 -12.42
N VAL A 226 -4.76 -23.38 -11.33
CA VAL A 226 -3.70 -23.82 -10.41
C VAL A 226 -4.19 -24.94 -9.48
N LEU A 227 -5.43 -24.86 -9.00
CA LEU A 227 -6.10 -25.93 -8.26
C LEU A 227 -6.28 -27.18 -9.12
N ASP A 228 -6.66 -27.01 -10.39
CA ASP A 228 -6.80 -28.12 -11.35
C ASP A 228 -5.44 -28.76 -11.69
N SER A 229 -4.35 -27.97 -11.66
CA SER A 229 -2.99 -28.47 -11.85
C SER A 229 -2.45 -29.23 -10.64
N LEU A 230 -2.87 -28.87 -9.42
CA LEU A 230 -2.53 -29.58 -8.17
C LEU A 230 -3.29 -30.92 -8.06
N ASN A 231 -4.55 -30.96 -8.47
CA ASN A 231 -5.37 -32.19 -8.47
C ASN A 231 -4.92 -33.23 -9.52
N ARG A 232 -4.12 -32.82 -10.51
CA ARG A 232 -3.52 -33.71 -11.52
C ARG A 232 -2.13 -34.21 -11.14
N ILE A 233 -1.62 -33.86 -9.96
CA ILE A 233 -0.42 -34.48 -9.41
C ILE A 233 -0.88 -35.81 -8.80
N GLU A 234 -0.98 -36.84 -9.64
CA GLU A 234 -1.01 -38.21 -9.14
C GLU A 234 0.36 -38.52 -8.51
N LEU A 235 0.32 -39.03 -7.28
CA LEU A 235 1.44 -39.68 -6.58
C LEU A 235 1.80 -40.99 -7.29
#